data_AF-A0A089MMM7-F1
#
_entry.id   AF-A0A089MMM7-F1
#
_cell.length_a   1.000
_cell.length_b   1.000
_cell.length_c   1.000
_cell.angle_alpha   90.00
_cell.angle_beta   90.00
_cell.angle_gamma   90.00
#
_symmetry.space_group_name_H-M   'P 1'
#
loop_
_entity.id
_entity.type
_entity.pdbx_description
1 polymer ?
#
loop_
_entity_poly.entity_id
_entity_poly.type
_entity_poly.pdbx_seq_one_letter_code
_entity_poly.pdbx_strand_id
1 'polypeptide(L)'
;MNEERLPAAYTADIREMLGETADAFLESYHARRTQGLRFNGLKSISDPGRIAAEQAISQFSLSPVPWCPAGFYYEEPARPGRHPYHTAGLYYIQEPSAMSAAELLGPLPGETVLDLAAAPGGKTTHIAALMQGQGLLISNEIHPERAKILAENVERLGIANALVTSATPGELAKRFPEVFDRIMLDAPCSGEGMFRKDPAAISEWSPKHVEMCAARQWDILQDAYLMLKPGGSMAYSTCTFNRKENEETMERFVRSYPDMELIVMKRLWPHLEKGEGHFVALLRKAVSEEDTESVQRQGRAKRGDRSKNGPKVSSSLRDAYQQFITWSSEELPGFAGDGVPLLFGESLYLLPETFNERLHSGILDGLKVPRAGLHIAHLKKNRIEPAHALAMALRPDQAARNYNMPAGGPEIQAWLRGESLPVPASLHGWTLVSVDGLSVGWGKASSGQLKNHLPKGLRILKAHNDEV
;
A
#
# COMPACT_ATOMS: atom_id res chain seq x y z
N MET A 1 19.87 -24.28 15.63
CA MET A 1 20.07 -23.08 16.47
C MET A 1 19.41 -23.42 17.80
N ASN A 2 20.14 -23.43 18.92
CA ASN A 2 19.66 -23.93 20.22
C ASN A 2 18.45 -23.15 20.77
N GLU A 3 17.57 -23.85 21.53
CA GLU A 3 16.46 -23.29 22.33
C GLU A 3 16.87 -22.09 23.23
N GLU A 4 18.16 -21.96 23.56
CA GLU A 4 18.73 -20.91 24.42
C GLU A 4 18.59 -19.46 23.91
N ARG A 5 17.96 -19.22 22.76
CA ARG A 5 17.73 -17.87 22.22
C ARG A 5 16.36 -17.27 22.52
N LEU A 6 15.34 -18.05 22.86
CA LEU A 6 14.01 -17.52 23.14
C LEU A 6 13.90 -17.07 24.61
N PRO A 7 13.23 -15.94 24.92
CA PRO A 7 13.08 -15.48 26.30
C PRO A 7 12.34 -16.50 27.17
N ALA A 8 12.82 -16.79 28.38
CA ALA A 8 12.22 -17.81 29.24
C ALA A 8 10.76 -17.52 29.63
N ALA A 9 10.41 -16.24 29.80
CA ALA A 9 9.02 -15.84 30.04
C ALA A 9 8.15 -16.11 28.82
N TYR A 10 8.65 -15.83 27.60
CA TYR A 10 7.94 -16.11 26.36
C TYR A 10 7.66 -17.61 26.19
N THR A 11 8.67 -18.46 26.41
CA THR A 11 8.49 -19.91 26.26
C THR A 11 7.55 -20.48 27.31
N ALA A 12 7.55 -19.96 28.53
CA ALA A 12 6.57 -20.32 29.56
C ALA A 12 5.14 -19.95 29.14
N ASP A 13 4.93 -18.71 28.67
CA ASP A 13 3.62 -18.22 28.22
C ASP A 13 3.09 -19.05 27.04
N ILE A 14 3.94 -19.42 26.09
CA ILE A 14 3.57 -20.27 24.95
C ILE A 14 3.21 -21.68 25.39
N ARG A 15 3.96 -22.27 26.33
CA ARG A 15 3.66 -23.61 26.87
C ARG A 15 2.33 -23.62 27.62
N GLU A 16 2.04 -22.57 28.38
CA GLU A 16 0.74 -22.41 29.03
C GLU A 16 -0.38 -22.27 28.01
N MET A 17 -0.18 -21.44 26.97
CA MET A 17 -1.20 -21.17 25.96
C MET A 17 -1.52 -22.36 25.06
N LEU A 18 -0.51 -23.11 24.62
CA LEU A 18 -0.66 -24.14 23.59
C LEU A 18 -0.74 -25.56 24.15
N GLY A 19 -0.35 -25.77 25.42
CA GLY A 19 -0.37 -27.09 26.05
C GLY A 19 0.39 -28.13 25.23
N GLU A 20 -0.29 -29.19 24.80
CA GLU A 20 0.31 -30.32 24.08
C GLU A 20 0.93 -29.94 22.72
N THR A 21 0.50 -28.84 22.08
CA THR A 21 1.06 -28.42 20.77
C THR A 21 2.23 -27.43 20.90
N ALA A 22 2.60 -27.05 22.13
CA ALA A 22 3.64 -26.07 22.38
C ALA A 22 5.01 -26.48 21.81
N ASP A 23 5.39 -27.74 21.93
CA ASP A 23 6.68 -28.22 21.42
C ASP A 23 6.76 -28.11 19.89
N ALA A 24 5.68 -28.48 19.18
CA ALA A 24 5.61 -28.32 17.73
C ALA A 24 5.69 -26.85 17.29
N PHE A 25 5.08 -25.94 18.06
CA PHE A 25 5.21 -24.50 17.84
C PHE A 25 6.64 -24.00 18.06
N LEU A 26 7.29 -24.38 19.16
CA LEU A 26 8.65 -23.94 19.48
C LEU A 26 9.66 -24.46 18.44
N GLU A 27 9.50 -25.70 17.98
CA GLU A 27 10.31 -26.27 16.90
C GLU A 27 10.19 -25.49 15.57
N SER A 28 9.05 -24.82 15.32
CA SER A 28 8.87 -24.02 14.10
C SER A 28 9.87 -22.85 14.00
N TYR A 29 10.45 -22.39 15.11
CA TYR A 29 11.51 -21.36 15.10
C TYR A 29 12.82 -21.85 14.49
N HIS A 30 13.02 -23.17 14.39
CA HIS A 30 14.17 -23.77 13.74
C HIS A 30 13.98 -23.94 12.23
N ALA A 31 12.74 -23.83 11.73
CA ALA A 31 12.44 -23.89 10.30
C ALA A 31 12.90 -22.63 9.57
N ARG A 32 13.28 -22.79 8.30
CA ARG A 32 13.64 -21.67 7.42
C ARG A 32 12.49 -20.67 7.31
N ARG A 33 12.81 -19.38 7.20
CA ARG A 33 11.80 -18.32 7.00
C ARG A 33 10.94 -18.58 5.77
N THR A 34 9.68 -18.21 5.87
CA THR A 34 8.73 -18.20 4.78
C THR A 34 8.86 -16.91 3.97
N GLN A 35 8.90 -17.06 2.65
CA GLN A 35 8.96 -15.95 1.71
C GLN A 35 7.75 -15.98 0.79
N GLY A 36 7.23 -14.81 0.47
CA GLY A 36 6.06 -14.67 -0.38
C GLY A 36 6.09 -13.38 -1.19
N LEU A 37 5.37 -13.41 -2.30
CA LEU A 37 5.05 -12.24 -3.08
C LEU A 37 3.55 -12.23 -3.37
N ARG A 38 3.01 -11.05 -3.62
CA ARG A 38 1.61 -10.86 -3.98
C ARG A 38 1.52 -10.07 -5.27
N PHE A 39 0.84 -10.61 -6.27
CA PHE A 39 0.62 -9.90 -7.53
C PHE A 39 -0.24 -8.65 -7.32
N ASN A 40 0.10 -7.61 -8.06
CA ASN A 40 -0.62 -6.35 -8.09
C ASN A 40 -1.70 -6.43 -9.17
N GLY A 41 -2.96 -6.63 -8.76
CA GLY A 41 -4.11 -6.71 -9.66
C GLY A 41 -4.28 -5.52 -10.60
N LEU A 42 -3.77 -4.33 -10.23
CA LEU A 42 -3.79 -3.13 -11.08
C LEU A 42 -2.92 -3.26 -12.33
N LYS A 43 -1.96 -4.19 -12.33
CA LYS A 43 -1.03 -4.43 -13.44
C LYS A 43 -1.20 -5.82 -14.05
N SER A 44 -1.40 -6.83 -13.21
CA SER A 44 -1.41 -8.24 -13.64
C SER A 44 -2.68 -8.67 -14.37
N ILE A 45 -3.75 -7.87 -14.36
CA ILE A 45 -5.01 -8.24 -15.04
C ILE A 45 -5.03 -7.89 -16.53
N SER A 46 -4.15 -6.97 -16.95
CA SER A 46 -3.97 -6.63 -18.38
C SER A 46 -3.32 -7.80 -19.12
N ASP A 47 -3.52 -7.92 -20.44
CA ASP A 47 -2.90 -9.00 -21.22
C ASP A 47 -1.37 -9.07 -21.06
N PRO A 48 -0.61 -7.97 -21.18
CA PRO A 48 0.84 -8.00 -20.92
C PRO A 48 1.17 -8.37 -19.47
N GLY A 49 0.39 -7.86 -18.51
CA GLY A 49 0.60 -8.16 -17.10
C GLY A 49 0.31 -9.60 -16.71
N ARG A 50 -0.67 -10.24 -17.34
CA ARG A 50 -0.99 -11.66 -17.15
C ARG A 50 0.13 -12.53 -17.70
N ILE A 51 0.63 -12.23 -18.90
CA ILE A 51 1.78 -12.91 -19.49
C ILE A 51 3.00 -12.76 -18.58
N ALA A 52 3.28 -11.55 -18.09
CA ALA A 52 4.40 -11.29 -17.17
C ALA A 52 4.23 -12.04 -15.83
N ALA A 53 3.01 -12.15 -15.32
CA ALA A 53 2.70 -12.92 -14.10
C ALA A 53 2.90 -14.43 -14.31
N GLU A 54 2.44 -14.99 -15.43
CA GLU A 54 2.67 -16.40 -15.81
C GLU A 54 4.18 -16.70 -15.94
N GLN A 55 4.92 -15.80 -16.58
CA GLN A 55 6.38 -15.91 -16.65
C GLN A 55 7.03 -15.87 -15.27
N ALA A 56 6.60 -14.95 -14.39
CA ALA A 56 7.11 -14.89 -13.02
C ALA A 56 6.79 -16.16 -12.22
N ILE A 57 5.60 -16.75 -12.41
CA ILE A 57 5.21 -18.02 -11.79
C ILE A 57 6.18 -19.13 -12.20
N SER A 58 6.44 -19.27 -13.49
CA SER A 58 7.37 -20.27 -14.01
C SER A 58 8.81 -20.01 -13.59
N GLN A 59 9.27 -18.75 -13.66
CA GLN A 59 10.66 -18.37 -13.42
C GLN A 59 11.07 -18.51 -11.94
N PHE A 60 10.14 -18.26 -11.02
CA PHE A 60 10.41 -18.31 -9.58
C PHE A 60 9.82 -19.55 -8.89
N SER A 61 9.29 -20.50 -9.67
CA SER A 61 8.63 -21.72 -9.15
C SER A 61 7.58 -21.40 -8.08
N LEU A 62 6.71 -20.44 -8.39
CA LEU A 62 5.75 -19.92 -7.44
C LEU A 62 4.67 -20.96 -7.10
N SER A 63 4.31 -21.06 -5.82
CA SER A 63 3.19 -21.88 -5.35
C SER A 63 2.17 -21.04 -4.60
N PRO A 64 0.85 -21.30 -4.71
CA PRO A 64 -0.19 -20.41 -4.19
C PRO A 64 -0.23 -20.38 -2.66
N VAL A 65 -0.56 -19.22 -2.09
CA VAL A 65 -0.87 -19.03 -0.66
C VAL A 65 -2.36 -19.33 -0.44
N PRO A 66 -2.75 -20.26 0.45
CA PRO A 66 -4.13 -20.75 0.55
C PRO A 66 -5.19 -19.70 0.89
N TRP A 67 -4.81 -18.65 1.63
CA TRP A 67 -5.73 -17.61 2.11
C TRP A 67 -5.62 -16.28 1.35
N CYS A 68 -4.82 -16.22 0.27
CA CYS A 68 -4.64 -15.02 -0.52
C CYS A 68 -4.55 -15.40 -2.01
N PRO A 69 -5.62 -15.24 -2.81
CA PRO A 69 -5.64 -15.66 -4.22
C PRO A 69 -4.54 -15.02 -5.08
N ALA A 70 -4.12 -13.80 -4.77
CA ALA A 70 -3.02 -13.11 -5.45
C ALA A 70 -1.63 -13.42 -4.86
N GLY A 71 -1.57 -14.23 -3.79
CA GLY A 71 -0.38 -14.50 -2.99
C GLY A 71 0.30 -15.79 -3.39
N PHE A 72 1.62 -15.77 -3.45
CA PHE A 72 2.45 -16.91 -3.83
C PHE A 72 3.69 -17.03 -2.94
N TYR A 73 4.04 -18.24 -2.56
CA TYR A 73 5.32 -18.59 -1.98
C TYR A 73 6.40 -18.61 -3.06
N TYR A 74 7.61 -18.24 -2.67
CA TYR A 74 8.82 -18.52 -3.44
C TYR A 74 9.92 -18.98 -2.48
N GLU A 75 10.92 -19.68 -3.01
CA GLU A 75 12.02 -20.22 -2.22
C GLU A 75 13.38 -19.82 -2.81
N GLU A 76 14.44 -20.03 -2.05
CA GLU A 76 15.79 -19.82 -2.58
C GLU A 76 16.09 -20.83 -3.70
N PRO A 77 16.88 -20.45 -4.73
CA PRO A 77 17.67 -19.22 -4.86
C PRO A 77 16.91 -18.03 -5.48
N ALA A 78 15.58 -18.09 -5.66
CA ALA A 78 14.84 -17.02 -6.33
C ALA A 78 15.02 -15.65 -5.65
N ARG A 79 15.19 -14.61 -6.49
CA ARG A 79 15.38 -13.21 -6.07
C ARG A 79 14.38 -12.29 -6.80
N PRO A 80 13.06 -12.44 -6.59
CA PRO A 80 12.06 -11.63 -7.30
C PRO A 80 12.28 -10.11 -7.13
N GLY A 81 12.79 -9.67 -5.98
CA GLY A 81 13.10 -8.26 -5.73
C GLY A 81 14.18 -7.65 -6.63
N ARG A 82 14.97 -8.47 -7.33
CA ARG A 82 15.99 -8.03 -8.30
C ARG A 82 15.49 -8.06 -9.74
N HIS A 83 14.31 -8.62 -9.99
CA HIS A 83 13.77 -8.73 -11.33
C HIS A 83 13.16 -7.39 -11.80
N PRO A 84 13.25 -7.03 -13.09
CA PRO A 84 12.59 -5.83 -13.63
C PRO A 84 11.09 -5.73 -13.30
N TYR A 85 10.41 -6.87 -13.17
CA TYR A 85 9.00 -6.93 -12.76
C TYR A 85 8.71 -6.35 -11.36
N HIS A 86 9.67 -6.42 -10.44
CA HIS A 86 9.54 -5.77 -9.14
C HIS A 86 9.56 -4.24 -9.30
N THR A 87 10.47 -3.71 -10.11
CA THR A 87 10.53 -2.27 -10.44
C THR A 87 9.29 -1.81 -11.19
N ALA A 88 8.77 -2.65 -12.09
CA ALA A 88 7.52 -2.39 -12.81
C ALA A 88 6.28 -2.41 -11.90
N GLY A 89 6.41 -2.84 -10.64
CA GLY A 89 5.31 -2.91 -9.68
C GLY A 89 4.35 -4.08 -9.92
N LEU A 90 4.78 -5.13 -10.63
CA LEU A 90 3.95 -6.31 -10.94
C LEU A 90 3.52 -7.06 -9.67
N TYR A 91 4.37 -7.02 -8.64
CA TYR A 91 4.10 -7.65 -7.35
C TYR A 91 4.76 -6.89 -6.20
N TYR A 92 4.30 -7.21 -4.99
CA TYR A 92 4.89 -6.77 -3.73
C TYR A 92 5.44 -7.99 -2.99
N ILE A 93 6.65 -7.89 -2.41
CA ILE A 93 7.21 -8.96 -1.57
C ILE A 93 6.62 -8.82 -0.17
N GLN A 94 5.78 -9.77 0.22
CA GLN A 94 5.08 -9.76 1.49
C GLN A 94 5.16 -11.13 2.14
N GLU A 95 5.34 -11.15 3.46
CA GLU A 95 5.23 -12.38 4.22
C GLU A 95 3.80 -12.96 4.09
N PRO A 96 3.64 -14.27 3.80
CA PRO A 96 2.34 -14.87 3.52
C PRO A 96 1.28 -14.70 4.61
N SER A 97 1.62 -14.89 5.88
CA SER A 97 0.64 -14.75 6.96
C SER A 97 0.09 -13.32 7.08
N ALA A 98 0.91 -12.30 6.80
CA ALA A 98 0.50 -10.90 6.76
C ALA A 98 -0.45 -10.55 5.60
N MET A 99 -0.58 -11.40 4.57
CA MET A 99 -1.54 -11.21 3.47
C MET A 99 -3.00 -11.42 3.94
N SER A 100 -3.20 -12.20 5.01
CA SER A 100 -4.53 -12.56 5.51
C SER A 100 -5.36 -11.35 5.97
N ALA A 101 -4.72 -10.30 6.47
CA ALA A 101 -5.42 -9.20 7.12
C ALA A 101 -6.22 -8.33 6.12
N ALA A 102 -5.62 -7.97 4.99
CA ALA A 102 -6.30 -7.20 3.96
C ALA A 102 -7.34 -8.03 3.21
N GLU A 103 -7.08 -9.33 3.00
CA GLU A 103 -8.07 -10.27 2.45
C GLU A 103 -9.29 -10.38 3.37
N LEU A 104 -9.09 -10.44 4.69
CA LEU A 104 -10.19 -10.52 5.65
C LEU A 104 -10.96 -9.20 5.75
N LEU A 105 -10.30 -8.05 5.63
CA LEU A 105 -10.96 -6.74 5.57
C LEU A 105 -11.85 -6.62 4.32
N GLY A 106 -11.40 -7.19 3.20
CA GLY A 106 -12.17 -7.33 1.97
C GLY A 106 -12.49 -6.06 1.15
N PRO A 107 -11.61 -5.03 1.01
CA PRO A 107 -11.62 -3.96 0.01
C PRO A 107 -12.68 -3.92 -1.08
N LEU A 108 -13.63 -2.98 -1.14
CA LEU A 108 -14.49 -2.87 -2.33
C LEU A 108 -14.12 -1.63 -3.17
N PRO A 109 -14.16 -1.74 -4.51
CA PRO A 109 -14.02 -0.58 -5.39
C PRO A 109 -15.03 0.53 -5.04
N GLY A 110 -14.55 1.77 -4.94
CA GLY A 110 -15.38 2.95 -4.65
C GLY A 110 -15.52 3.31 -3.17
N GLU A 111 -15.05 2.47 -2.25
CA GLU A 111 -15.06 2.76 -0.81
C GLU A 111 -14.02 3.82 -0.40
N THR A 112 -14.22 4.39 0.78
CA THR A 112 -13.23 5.19 1.50
C THR A 112 -12.60 4.34 2.61
N VAL A 113 -11.32 4.03 2.47
CA VAL A 113 -10.59 3.08 3.32
C VAL A 113 -9.39 3.75 3.99
N LEU A 114 -9.14 3.42 5.26
CA LEU A 114 -7.96 3.86 6.01
C LEU A 114 -7.03 2.67 6.27
N ASP A 115 -5.74 2.81 5.98
CA ASP A 115 -4.66 2.00 6.56
C ASP A 115 -3.93 2.85 7.59
N LEU A 116 -4.19 2.61 8.88
CA LEU A 116 -3.83 3.54 9.96
C LEU A 116 -2.35 3.47 10.37
N ALA A 117 -1.69 2.33 10.13
CA ALA A 117 -0.29 2.05 10.45
C ALA A 117 0.37 1.36 9.25
N ALA A 118 0.53 2.13 8.18
CA ALA A 118 0.63 1.61 6.83
C ALA A 118 2.03 1.18 6.37
N ALA A 119 3.11 1.74 6.94
CA ALA A 119 4.44 1.46 6.40
C ALA A 119 4.93 0.04 6.74
N PRO A 120 5.67 -0.63 5.84
CA PRO A 120 6.23 -0.11 4.57
C PRO A 120 5.26 -0.09 3.39
N GLY A 121 4.01 -0.52 3.54
CA GLY A 121 2.97 -0.46 2.50
C GLY A 121 2.43 -1.81 2.03
N GLY A 122 2.79 -2.92 2.69
CA GLY A 122 2.31 -4.26 2.29
C GLY A 122 0.79 -4.37 2.29
N LYS A 123 0.12 -3.88 3.34
CA LYS A 123 -1.34 -3.88 3.48
C LYS A 123 -2.00 -2.79 2.62
N THR A 124 -1.49 -1.56 2.65
CA THR A 124 -1.89 -0.47 1.74
C THR A 124 -1.96 -0.90 0.28
N THR A 125 -0.90 -1.53 -0.22
CA THR A 125 -0.86 -1.97 -1.62
C THR A 125 -1.80 -3.13 -1.91
N HIS A 126 -2.17 -3.92 -0.90
CA HIS A 126 -3.16 -5.00 -1.03
C HIS A 126 -4.56 -4.41 -1.14
N ILE A 127 -4.87 -3.50 -0.22
CA ILE A 127 -6.12 -2.78 -0.16
C ILE A 127 -6.35 -2.05 -1.50
N ALA A 128 -5.36 -1.32 -2.00
CA ALA A 128 -5.45 -0.64 -3.28
C ALA A 128 -5.74 -1.59 -4.47
N ALA A 129 -5.15 -2.79 -4.47
CA ALA A 129 -5.40 -3.79 -5.51
C ALA A 129 -6.83 -4.35 -5.42
N LEU A 130 -7.34 -4.62 -4.20
CA LEU A 130 -8.72 -5.06 -3.98
C LEU A 130 -9.74 -3.99 -4.36
N MET A 131 -9.42 -2.72 -4.12
CA MET A 131 -10.22 -1.56 -4.53
C MET A 131 -10.16 -1.28 -6.03
N GLN A 132 -9.33 -2.00 -6.80
CA GLN A 132 -9.18 -1.85 -8.26
C GLN A 132 -8.89 -0.41 -8.69
N GLY A 133 -8.16 0.35 -7.86
CA GLY A 133 -7.82 1.75 -8.15
C GLY A 133 -8.99 2.74 -8.05
N GLN A 134 -10.14 2.34 -7.50
CA GLN A 134 -11.32 3.19 -7.33
C GLN A 134 -11.50 3.64 -5.88
N GLY A 135 -12.30 4.68 -5.64
CA GLY A 135 -12.55 5.20 -4.30
C GLY A 135 -11.37 5.98 -3.72
N LEU A 136 -11.20 5.95 -2.40
CA LEU A 136 -10.17 6.68 -1.68
C LEU A 136 -9.48 5.78 -0.66
N LEU A 137 -8.16 5.66 -0.75
CA LEU A 137 -7.32 5.04 0.27
C LEU A 137 -6.51 6.12 0.98
N ILE A 138 -6.63 6.23 2.31
CA ILE A 138 -5.72 7.03 3.13
C ILE A 138 -4.79 6.07 3.85
N SER A 139 -3.49 6.24 3.68
CA SER A 139 -2.45 5.42 4.30
C SER A 139 -1.61 6.29 5.22
N ASN A 140 -1.69 6.04 6.51
CA ASN A 140 -1.02 6.84 7.53
C ASN A 140 0.21 6.12 8.08
N GLU A 141 1.30 6.85 8.23
CA GLU A 141 2.48 6.41 8.96
C GLU A 141 3.00 7.55 9.83
N ILE A 142 3.02 7.33 11.14
CA ILE A 142 3.38 8.34 12.13
C ILE A 142 4.85 8.78 12.01
N HIS A 143 5.75 7.89 11.57
CA HIS A 143 7.17 8.19 11.39
C HIS A 143 7.46 8.73 9.97
N PRO A 144 7.90 9.99 9.80
CA PRO A 144 8.07 10.61 8.49
C PRO A 144 8.99 9.85 7.52
N GLU A 145 10.06 9.23 8.03
CA GLU A 145 11.00 8.44 7.23
C GLU A 145 10.34 7.18 6.66
N ARG A 146 9.54 6.48 7.47
CA ARG A 146 8.77 5.31 7.03
C ARG A 146 7.61 5.70 6.12
N ALA A 147 7.01 6.88 6.34
CA ALA A 147 5.97 7.42 5.46
C ALA A 147 6.50 7.71 4.05
N LYS A 148 7.78 8.10 3.94
CA LYS A 148 8.46 8.22 2.63
C LYS A 148 8.60 6.87 1.93
N ILE A 149 9.02 5.82 2.64
CA ILE A 149 9.12 4.45 2.10
C ILE A 149 7.74 3.96 1.62
N LEU A 150 6.70 4.22 2.42
CA LEU A 150 5.32 3.94 2.05
C LEU A 150 4.93 4.66 0.74
N ALA A 151 5.22 5.96 0.63
CA ALA A 151 4.94 6.74 -0.58
C ALA A 151 5.69 6.22 -1.82
N GLU A 152 6.93 5.76 -1.66
CA GLU A 152 7.73 5.13 -2.73
C GLU A 152 7.11 3.80 -3.19
N ASN A 153 6.60 2.97 -2.27
CA ASN A 153 5.91 1.74 -2.63
C ASN A 153 4.55 2.00 -3.30
N VAL A 154 3.78 2.98 -2.82
CA VAL A 154 2.54 3.43 -3.47
C VAL A 154 2.83 3.93 -4.89
N GLU A 155 3.95 4.64 -5.09
CA GLU A 155 4.41 5.07 -6.40
C GLU A 155 4.73 3.91 -7.33
N ARG A 156 5.61 3.01 -6.87
CA ARG A 156 6.12 1.89 -7.67
C ARG A 156 4.99 0.97 -8.14
N LEU A 157 3.96 0.76 -7.33
CA LEU A 157 2.82 -0.08 -7.70
C LEU A 157 1.79 0.63 -8.57
N GLY A 158 1.99 1.91 -8.92
CA GLY A 158 1.08 2.65 -9.80
C GLY A 158 -0.25 2.99 -9.14
N ILE A 159 -0.29 3.12 -7.82
CA ILE A 159 -1.53 3.38 -7.08
C ILE A 159 -1.85 4.88 -7.18
N ALA A 160 -2.98 5.18 -7.82
CA ALA A 160 -3.46 6.54 -8.07
C ALA A 160 -4.47 7.04 -7.04
N ASN A 161 -5.26 6.13 -6.44
CA ASN A 161 -6.36 6.45 -5.52
C ASN A 161 -5.92 6.58 -4.04
N ALA A 162 -4.62 6.70 -3.75
CA ALA A 162 -4.09 6.69 -2.39
C ALA A 162 -3.42 8.02 -1.98
N LEU A 163 -3.71 8.46 -0.76
CA LEU A 163 -2.97 9.52 -0.06
C LEU A 163 -2.06 8.88 0.99
N VAL A 164 -0.83 9.38 1.09
CA VAL A 164 0.06 9.06 2.21
C VAL A 164 0.09 10.24 3.16
N THR A 165 -0.21 9.98 4.43
CA THR A 165 -0.24 10.97 5.50
C THR A 165 0.76 10.60 6.60
N SER A 166 1.20 11.60 7.37
CA SER A 166 2.05 11.39 8.53
C SER A 166 1.51 12.18 9.72
N ALA A 167 0.64 11.50 10.47
CA ALA A 167 -0.08 12.08 11.60
C ALA A 167 -0.31 11.05 12.72
N THR A 168 -0.64 11.56 13.91
CA THR A 168 -1.11 10.71 15.00
C THR A 168 -2.54 10.24 14.73
N PRO A 169 -2.96 9.06 15.21
CA PRO A 169 -4.35 8.60 15.08
C PRO A 169 -5.37 9.61 15.59
N GLY A 170 -5.17 10.20 16.77
CA GLY A 170 -6.05 11.25 17.31
C GLY A 170 -6.09 12.54 16.49
N GLU A 171 -5.02 12.87 15.76
CA GLU A 171 -5.04 13.98 14.81
C GLU A 171 -5.95 13.68 13.60
N LEU A 172 -5.90 12.43 13.10
CA LEU A 172 -6.77 11.97 12.02
C LEU A 172 -8.22 11.85 12.50
N ALA A 173 -8.47 11.34 13.70
CA ALA A 173 -9.81 11.19 14.27
C ALA A 173 -10.57 12.51 14.36
N LYS A 174 -9.88 13.60 14.69
CA LYS A 174 -10.46 14.96 14.70
C LYS A 174 -10.84 15.46 13.31
N ARG A 175 -10.17 14.99 12.25
CA ARG A 175 -10.39 15.42 10.86
C ARG A 175 -11.38 14.55 10.13
N PHE A 176 -11.35 13.25 10.39
CA PHE A 176 -12.11 12.25 9.64
C PHE A 176 -13.11 11.48 10.53
N PRO A 177 -13.98 12.16 11.31
CA PRO A 177 -14.99 11.47 12.10
C PRO A 177 -15.98 10.75 11.16
N GLU A 178 -16.16 9.45 11.38
CA GLU A 178 -17.11 8.60 10.63
C GLU A 178 -17.00 8.74 9.10
N VAL A 179 -15.76 8.77 8.58
CA VAL A 179 -15.48 8.91 7.14
C VAL A 179 -15.24 7.58 6.45
N PHE A 180 -14.70 6.59 7.15
CA PHE A 180 -14.22 5.37 6.50
C PHE A 180 -15.26 4.28 6.51
N ASP A 181 -15.48 3.71 5.33
CA ASP A 181 -16.27 2.49 5.16
C ASP A 181 -15.49 1.30 5.74
N ARG A 182 -14.16 1.33 5.62
CA ARG A 182 -13.27 0.32 6.19
C ARG A 182 -11.98 0.88 6.80
N ILE A 183 -11.53 0.26 7.88
CA ILE A 183 -10.25 0.59 8.52
C ILE A 183 -9.39 -0.67 8.68
N MET A 184 -8.16 -0.61 8.20
CA MET A 184 -7.09 -1.55 8.50
C MET A 184 -6.23 -0.99 9.64
N LEU A 185 -6.17 -1.71 10.75
CA LEU A 185 -5.27 -1.44 11.86
C LEU A 185 -4.31 -2.62 12.04
N ASP A 186 -3.16 -2.53 11.36
CA ASP A 186 -2.01 -3.40 11.64
C ASP A 186 -1.21 -2.83 12.80
N ALA A 187 -1.57 -3.26 14.01
CA ALA A 187 -1.19 -2.53 15.19
C ALA A 187 0.30 -2.74 15.53
N PRO A 188 1.02 -1.69 15.98
CA PRO A 188 2.36 -1.87 16.53
C PRO A 188 2.28 -2.83 17.72
N CYS A 189 3.06 -3.90 17.67
CA CYS A 189 2.99 -5.02 18.62
C CYS A 189 4.39 -5.47 19.06
N SER A 190 4.44 -6.39 20.02
CA SER A 190 5.70 -6.96 20.53
C SER A 190 6.48 -7.81 19.50
N GLY A 191 5.87 -8.18 18.38
CA GLY A 191 6.57 -8.75 17.22
C GLY A 191 7.11 -10.16 17.41
N GLU A 192 6.46 -11.02 18.21
CA GLU A 192 6.93 -12.40 18.47
C GLU A 192 7.03 -13.27 17.20
N GLY A 193 6.21 -12.98 16.18
CA GLY A 193 6.28 -13.60 14.85
C GLY A 193 7.51 -13.18 14.04
N MET A 194 8.24 -12.15 14.47
CA MET A 194 9.46 -11.69 13.82
C MET A 194 10.72 -12.40 14.33
N PHE A 195 10.67 -13.18 15.42
CA PHE A 195 11.88 -13.78 16.01
C PHE A 195 12.63 -14.72 15.04
N ARG A 196 11.95 -15.36 14.08
CA ARG A 196 12.57 -16.17 13.01
C ARG A 196 13.35 -15.34 12.00
N LYS A 197 12.99 -14.06 11.85
CA LYS A 197 13.50 -13.15 10.81
C LYS A 197 14.49 -12.14 11.34
N ASP A 198 14.30 -11.69 12.57
CA ASP A 198 15.05 -10.60 13.18
C ASP A 198 15.48 -10.95 14.61
N PRO A 199 16.77 -11.27 14.83
CA PRO A 199 17.31 -11.49 16.17
C PRO A 199 17.18 -10.27 17.10
N ALA A 200 17.09 -9.04 16.57
CA ALA A 200 16.92 -7.85 17.40
C ALA A 200 15.54 -7.84 18.09
N ALA A 201 14.50 -8.34 17.42
CA ALA A 201 13.15 -8.44 17.99
C ALA A 201 13.13 -9.30 19.27
N ILE A 202 13.95 -10.35 19.33
CA ILE A 202 14.12 -11.18 20.54
C ILE A 202 14.68 -10.36 21.70
N SER A 203 15.70 -9.54 21.43
CA SER A 203 16.37 -8.74 22.46
C SER A 203 15.53 -7.58 23.00
N GLU A 204 14.58 -7.09 22.20
CA GLU A 204 13.66 -6.02 22.59
C GLU A 204 12.40 -6.54 23.30
N TRP A 205 12.15 -7.85 23.25
CA TRP A 205 10.96 -8.44 23.84
C TRP A 205 11.05 -8.55 25.36
N SER A 206 9.95 -8.24 26.06
CA SER A 206 9.77 -8.49 27.49
C SER A 206 8.28 -8.45 27.85
N PRO A 207 7.85 -9.03 28.99
CA PRO A 207 6.46 -8.92 29.46
C PRO A 207 5.98 -7.46 29.61
N LYS A 208 6.88 -6.56 30.02
CA LYS A 208 6.59 -5.12 30.11
C LYS A 208 6.38 -4.49 28.73
N HIS A 209 7.12 -4.94 27.71
CA HIS A 209 6.93 -4.49 26.34
C HIS A 209 5.56 -4.92 25.80
N VAL A 210 5.14 -6.17 26.07
CA VAL A 210 3.79 -6.66 25.74
C VAL A 210 2.70 -5.77 26.35
N GLU A 211 2.83 -5.42 27.63
CA GLU A 211 1.87 -4.51 28.30
C GLU A 211 1.84 -3.10 27.70
N MET A 212 3.01 -2.54 27.37
CA MET A 212 3.12 -1.26 26.70
C MET A 212 2.45 -1.29 25.32
N CYS A 213 2.64 -2.37 24.56
CA CYS A 213 2.03 -2.53 23.24
C CYS A 213 0.51 -2.68 23.35
N ALA A 214 0.00 -3.51 24.25
CA ALA A 214 -1.44 -3.65 24.47
C ALA A 214 -2.11 -2.30 24.87
N ALA A 215 -1.45 -1.51 25.73
CA ALA A 215 -1.92 -0.17 26.09
C ALA A 215 -1.92 0.79 24.89
N ARG A 216 -0.86 0.80 24.08
CA ARG A 216 -0.80 1.62 22.86
C ARG A 216 -1.85 1.20 21.84
N GLN A 217 -2.06 -0.11 21.64
CA GLN A 217 -3.06 -0.65 20.74
C GLN A 217 -4.47 -0.21 21.16
N TRP A 218 -4.74 -0.20 22.46
CA TRP A 218 -5.98 0.34 23.02
C TRP A 218 -6.22 1.81 22.65
N ASP A 219 -5.21 2.66 22.80
CA ASP A 219 -5.33 4.09 22.44
C ASP A 219 -5.65 4.27 20.95
N ILE A 220 -4.95 3.53 20.08
CA ILE A 220 -5.15 3.61 18.62
C ILE A 220 -6.54 3.10 18.22
N LEU A 221 -7.03 2.02 18.86
CA LEU A 221 -8.36 1.45 18.60
C LEU A 221 -9.49 2.44 18.90
N GLN A 222 -9.37 3.22 19.97
CA GLN A 222 -10.37 4.24 20.31
C GLN A 222 -10.42 5.34 19.24
N ASP A 223 -9.27 5.79 18.74
CA ASP A 223 -9.23 6.76 17.64
C ASP A 223 -9.78 6.15 16.33
N ALA A 224 -9.47 4.89 16.04
CA ALA A 224 -9.98 4.17 14.88
C ALA A 224 -11.52 4.06 14.90
N TYR A 225 -12.10 3.77 16.07
CA TYR A 225 -13.55 3.72 16.26
C TYR A 225 -14.25 5.03 15.89
N LEU A 226 -13.68 6.17 16.27
CA LEU A 226 -14.24 7.50 15.96
C LEU A 226 -14.26 7.80 14.45
N MET A 227 -13.34 7.19 13.71
CA MET A 227 -13.20 7.40 12.26
C MET A 227 -14.07 6.45 11.44
N LEU A 228 -14.53 5.34 12.03
CA LEU A 228 -15.30 4.31 11.34
C LEU A 228 -16.78 4.70 11.23
N LYS A 229 -17.32 4.62 10.02
CA LYS A 229 -18.75 4.84 9.78
C LYS A 229 -19.62 3.80 10.49
N PRO A 230 -20.83 4.18 10.92
CA PRO A 230 -21.89 3.22 11.17
C PRO A 230 -22.05 2.25 9.98
N GLY A 231 -22.15 0.96 10.24
CA GLY A 231 -22.18 -0.09 9.22
C GLY A 231 -20.82 -0.48 8.63
N GLY A 232 -19.76 0.29 8.91
CA GLY A 232 -18.40 0.06 8.44
C GLY A 232 -17.71 -1.13 9.11
N SER A 233 -16.60 -1.59 8.53
CA SER A 233 -15.83 -2.74 9.04
C SER A 233 -14.38 -2.37 9.38
N MET A 234 -13.83 -2.97 10.44
CA MET A 234 -12.44 -2.79 10.83
C MET A 234 -11.73 -4.13 10.95
N ALA A 235 -10.55 -4.24 10.34
CA ALA A 235 -9.64 -5.35 10.58
C ALA A 235 -8.53 -4.90 11.53
N TYR A 236 -8.42 -5.57 12.66
CA TYR A 236 -7.30 -5.45 13.59
C TYR A 236 -6.34 -6.62 13.35
N SER A 237 -5.05 -6.37 13.21
CA SER A 237 -4.05 -7.43 13.09
C SER A 237 -2.78 -7.15 13.88
N THR A 238 -2.07 -8.22 14.25
CA THR A 238 -0.73 -8.18 14.85
C THR A 238 0.13 -9.30 14.28
N CYS A 239 1.45 -9.15 14.36
CA CYS A 239 2.41 -10.23 14.14
C CYS A 239 2.94 -10.81 15.47
N THR A 240 2.10 -10.88 16.50
CA THR A 240 2.46 -11.41 17.83
C THR A 240 1.49 -12.51 18.28
N PHE A 241 1.89 -13.36 19.24
CA PHE A 241 1.11 -14.54 19.63
C PHE A 241 0.40 -14.37 20.97
N ASN A 242 0.92 -13.57 21.90
CA ASN A 242 0.31 -13.40 23.22
C ASN A 242 -1.18 -12.96 23.15
N ARG A 243 -1.97 -13.35 24.17
CA ARG A 243 -3.41 -13.02 24.24
C ARG A 243 -3.67 -11.57 24.64
N LYS A 244 -2.77 -10.97 25.44
CA LYS A 244 -2.87 -9.59 25.93
C LYS A 244 -3.04 -8.59 24.79
N GLU A 245 -2.24 -8.72 23.73
CA GLU A 245 -2.32 -7.86 22.55
C GLU A 245 -3.47 -8.29 21.63
N ASN A 246 -3.84 -9.58 21.61
CA ASN A 246 -4.81 -10.14 20.68
C ASN A 246 -6.23 -10.23 21.28
N GLU A 247 -6.63 -11.41 21.78
CA GLU A 247 -8.00 -11.66 22.24
C GLU A 247 -8.43 -10.70 23.35
N GLU A 248 -7.57 -10.46 24.35
CA GLU A 248 -7.92 -9.62 25.49
C GLU A 248 -8.16 -8.15 25.05
N THR A 249 -7.39 -7.65 24.08
CA THR A 249 -7.64 -6.34 23.47
C THR A 249 -8.98 -6.31 22.74
N MET A 250 -9.31 -7.34 21.97
CA MET A 250 -10.59 -7.42 21.22
C MET A 250 -11.80 -7.57 22.15
N GLU A 251 -11.69 -8.42 23.17
CA GLU A 251 -12.71 -8.60 24.21
C GLU A 251 -12.96 -7.29 24.96
N ARG A 252 -11.89 -6.57 25.33
CA ARG A 252 -11.99 -5.24 25.95
C ARG A 252 -12.68 -4.25 25.02
N PHE A 253 -12.33 -4.26 23.73
CA PHE A 253 -12.85 -3.32 22.74
C PHE A 253 -14.36 -3.49 22.53
N VAL A 254 -14.84 -4.72 22.27
CA VAL A 254 -16.27 -5.00 22.11
C VAL A 254 -17.06 -4.72 23.39
N ARG A 255 -16.47 -4.94 24.57
CA ARG A 255 -17.11 -4.59 25.85
C ARG A 255 -17.25 -3.07 26.04
N SER A 256 -16.29 -2.29 25.56
CA SER A 256 -16.30 -0.82 25.68
C SER A 256 -17.12 -0.13 24.60
N TYR A 257 -17.32 -0.78 23.45
CA TYR A 257 -18.10 -0.28 22.31
C TYR A 257 -19.18 -1.31 21.93
N PRO A 258 -20.35 -1.29 22.59
CA PRO A 258 -21.37 -2.32 22.42
C PRO A 258 -22.00 -2.37 21.01
N ASP A 259 -21.80 -1.34 20.20
CA ASP A 259 -22.18 -1.28 18.79
C ASP A 259 -21.13 -1.90 17.85
N MET A 260 -19.97 -2.31 18.36
CA MET A 260 -18.96 -3.06 17.61
C MET A 260 -19.16 -4.57 17.79
N GLU A 261 -19.45 -5.26 16.70
CA GLU A 261 -19.60 -6.71 16.66
C GLU A 261 -18.32 -7.36 16.16
N LEU A 262 -17.81 -8.35 16.90
CA LEU A 262 -16.72 -9.21 16.43
C LEU A 262 -17.27 -10.27 15.48
N ILE A 263 -16.89 -10.19 14.21
CA ILE A 263 -17.36 -11.10 13.15
C ILE A 263 -16.53 -12.37 13.10
N VAL A 264 -15.21 -12.24 13.18
CA VAL A 264 -14.29 -13.39 13.11
C VAL A 264 -12.94 -13.05 13.72
N MET A 265 -12.31 -14.03 14.38
CA MET A 265 -10.89 -14.01 14.76
C MET A 265 -10.18 -15.22 14.15
N LYS A 266 -8.95 -15.01 13.68
CA LYS A 266 -8.10 -16.05 13.14
C LYS A 266 -6.67 -15.90 13.64
N ARG A 267 -6.03 -17.04 13.89
CA ARG A 267 -4.60 -17.16 14.13
C ARG A 267 -3.97 -18.01 13.06
N LEU A 268 -2.90 -17.49 12.48
CA LEU A 268 -2.02 -18.23 11.60
C LEU A 268 -0.81 -18.62 12.45
N TRP A 269 -0.71 -19.92 12.75
CA TRP A 269 0.36 -20.46 13.57
C TRP A 269 1.45 -21.07 12.69
N PRO A 270 2.75 -20.77 12.93
CA PRO A 270 3.84 -21.23 12.07
C PRO A 270 4.05 -22.76 12.05
N HIS A 271 3.52 -23.49 13.03
CA HIS A 271 3.56 -24.97 13.05
C HIS A 271 2.35 -25.63 12.38
N LEU A 272 1.29 -24.86 12.07
CA LEU A 272 0.10 -25.36 11.37
C LEU A 272 0.06 -24.87 9.92
N GLU A 273 0.58 -23.67 9.67
CA GLU A 273 0.50 -22.98 8.40
C GLU A 273 1.88 -22.53 7.93
N LYS A 274 2.12 -22.55 6.61
CA LYS A 274 3.36 -22.05 6.01
C LYS A 274 3.37 -20.51 6.06
N GLY A 275 3.87 -19.96 7.16
CA GLY A 275 3.97 -18.53 7.43
C GLY A 275 4.80 -18.24 8.68
N GLU A 276 4.96 -16.96 9.02
CA GLU A 276 5.68 -16.55 10.25
C GLU A 276 4.78 -16.48 11.48
N GLY A 277 3.53 -16.04 11.31
CA GLY A 277 2.60 -15.87 12.42
C GLY A 277 1.80 -14.58 12.29
N HIS A 278 0.47 -14.69 12.44
CA HIS A 278 -0.40 -13.52 12.42
C HIS A 278 -1.66 -13.76 13.23
N PHE A 279 -2.15 -12.70 13.88
CA PHE A 279 -3.50 -12.63 14.41
C PHE A 279 -4.29 -11.62 13.57
N VAL A 280 -5.54 -11.95 13.24
CA VAL A 280 -6.47 -11.01 12.58
C VAL A 280 -7.85 -11.15 13.20
N ALA A 281 -8.47 -10.02 13.54
CA ALA A 281 -9.87 -9.91 13.93
C ALA A 281 -10.60 -8.96 12.99
N LEU A 282 -11.79 -9.36 12.51
CA LEU A 282 -12.69 -8.51 11.75
C LEU A 282 -13.87 -8.12 12.63
N LEU A 283 -14.13 -6.81 12.70
CA LEU A 283 -15.23 -6.23 13.45
C LEU A 283 -16.12 -5.39 12.53
N ARG A 284 -17.39 -5.24 12.91
CA ARG A 284 -18.36 -4.40 12.22
C ARG A 284 -19.04 -3.45 13.20
N LYS A 285 -19.14 -2.17 12.83
CA LYS A 285 -19.95 -1.19 13.57
C LYS A 285 -21.41 -1.33 13.17
N ALA A 286 -22.31 -1.44 14.13
CA ALA A 286 -23.75 -1.46 13.89
C ALA A 286 -24.21 -0.12 13.31
N VAL A 287 -25.40 -0.12 12.71
CA VAL A 287 -26.08 1.10 12.27
C VAL A 287 -27.16 1.41 13.31
N SER A 288 -27.15 2.60 13.89
CA SER A 288 -28.22 3.02 14.79
C SER A 288 -29.42 3.59 14.03
N GLU A 289 -30.58 3.69 14.70
CA GLU A 289 -31.77 4.35 14.13
C GLU A 289 -31.50 5.84 13.83
N GLU A 290 -30.70 6.51 14.67
CA GLU A 290 -30.27 7.90 14.47
C GLU A 290 -29.36 8.05 13.23
N ASP A 291 -28.50 7.06 12.95
CA ASP A 291 -27.67 7.03 11.74
C ASP A 291 -28.52 6.88 10.47
N THR A 292 -29.59 6.11 10.56
CA THR A 292 -30.52 5.92 9.46
C THR A 292 -31.24 7.22 9.13
N GLU A 293 -31.62 8.00 10.15
CA GLU A 293 -32.19 9.34 9.98
C GLU A 293 -31.16 10.36 9.47
N SER A 294 -29.91 10.32 9.95
CA SER A 294 -28.85 11.25 9.54
C SER A 294 -28.45 11.05 8.08
N VAL A 295 -28.35 9.80 7.62
CA VAL A 295 -28.11 9.44 6.21
C VAL A 295 -29.30 9.87 5.33
N GLN A 296 -30.53 9.70 5.80
CA GLN A 296 -31.72 10.18 5.07
C GLN A 296 -31.81 11.71 5.02
N ARG A 297 -31.43 12.42 6.09
CA ARG A 297 -31.35 13.89 6.12
C ARG A 297 -30.24 14.42 5.24
N GLN A 298 -29.06 13.81 5.22
CA GLN A 298 -27.96 14.18 4.30
C GLN A 298 -28.31 13.86 2.84
N GLY A 299 -29.02 12.76 2.57
CA GLY A 299 -29.54 12.41 1.25
C GLY A 299 -30.64 13.37 0.74
N ARG A 300 -31.49 13.90 1.62
CA ARG A 300 -32.50 14.93 1.30
C ARG A 300 -31.95 16.36 1.27
N ALA A 301 -30.93 16.67 2.08
CA ALA A 301 -30.27 17.99 2.12
C ALA A 301 -29.31 18.22 0.95
N LYS A 302 -28.93 17.19 0.17
CA LYS A 302 -28.15 17.32 -1.08
C LYS A 302 -28.94 17.84 -2.30
N ARG A 303 -30.07 18.52 -2.08
CA ARG A 303 -30.73 19.43 -3.04
C ARG A 303 -30.97 20.81 -2.39
N GLY A 304 -29.94 21.36 -1.76
CA GLY A 304 -29.92 22.72 -1.21
C GLY A 304 -28.71 23.48 -1.73
N ASP A 305 -28.99 24.49 -2.54
CA ASP A 305 -28.14 25.57 -3.06
C ASP A 305 -26.68 25.24 -3.42
N ARG A 306 -26.40 25.18 -4.74
CA ARG A 306 -25.03 25.33 -5.25
C ARG A 306 -24.52 26.69 -4.78
N SER A 307 -23.72 26.69 -3.72
CA SER A 307 -22.80 27.81 -3.44
C SER A 307 -22.10 28.16 -4.74
N LYS A 308 -22.38 29.36 -5.28
CA LYS A 308 -21.68 29.92 -6.44
C LYS A 308 -20.21 30.22 -6.16
N ASN A 309 -19.73 29.95 -4.95
CA ASN A 309 -18.34 30.02 -4.57
C ASN A 309 -17.85 28.62 -4.22
N GLY A 310 -17.44 27.87 -5.24
CA GLY A 310 -16.52 26.76 -5.04
C GLY A 310 -15.22 27.25 -4.38
N PRO A 311 -14.36 26.36 -3.86
CA PRO A 311 -13.06 26.75 -3.32
C PRO A 311 -12.38 27.69 -4.33
N LYS A 312 -11.89 28.85 -3.85
CA LYS A 312 -11.14 29.79 -4.70
C LYS A 312 -9.86 29.11 -5.17
N VAL A 313 -9.94 28.37 -6.28
CA VAL A 313 -8.79 27.83 -7.00
C VAL A 313 -7.90 29.02 -7.32
N SER A 314 -6.67 29.02 -6.81
CA SER A 314 -5.71 30.06 -7.14
C SER A 314 -5.55 30.12 -8.66
N SER A 315 -5.36 31.31 -9.23
CA SER A 315 -5.06 31.45 -10.66
C SER A 315 -3.90 30.54 -11.07
N SER A 316 -2.89 30.41 -10.19
CA SER A 316 -1.75 29.52 -10.39
C SER A 316 -2.09 28.04 -10.55
N LEU A 317 -3.04 27.49 -9.78
CA LEU A 317 -3.46 26.08 -9.90
C LEU A 317 -4.24 25.84 -11.18
N ARG A 318 -5.11 26.78 -11.57
CA ARG A 318 -5.87 26.68 -12.82
C ARG A 318 -4.93 26.71 -14.03
N ASP A 319 -3.98 27.64 -14.06
CA ASP A 319 -3.02 27.79 -15.15
C ASP A 319 -2.10 26.57 -15.25
N ALA A 320 -1.65 26.06 -14.09
CA ALA A 320 -0.87 24.83 -13.97
C ALA A 320 -1.59 23.62 -14.59
N TYR A 321 -2.83 23.41 -14.19
CA TYR A 321 -3.62 22.28 -14.66
C TYR A 321 -3.94 22.42 -16.15
N GLN A 322 -4.26 23.63 -16.62
CA GLN A 322 -4.48 23.87 -18.05
C GLN A 322 -3.24 23.56 -18.90
N GLN A 323 -2.04 23.94 -18.44
CA GLN A 323 -0.78 23.57 -19.10
C GLN A 323 -0.60 22.05 -19.15
N PHE A 324 -0.91 21.35 -18.08
CA PHE A 324 -0.86 19.88 -18.06
C PHE A 324 -1.87 19.26 -19.04
N ILE A 325 -3.11 19.74 -19.08
CA ILE A 325 -4.13 19.23 -20.00
C ILE A 325 -3.68 19.39 -21.45
N THR A 326 -3.20 20.58 -21.83
CA THR A 326 -2.67 20.82 -23.17
C THR A 326 -1.53 19.84 -23.49
N TRP A 327 -0.55 19.71 -22.61
CA TRP A 327 0.57 18.75 -22.79
C TRP A 327 0.08 17.30 -22.90
N SER A 328 -0.87 16.89 -22.04
CA SER A 328 -1.38 15.52 -21.99
C SER A 328 -2.19 15.14 -23.24
N SER A 329 -2.85 16.10 -23.90
CA SER A 329 -3.58 15.82 -25.14
C SER A 329 -2.66 15.37 -26.30
N GLU A 330 -1.40 15.78 -26.28
CA GLU A 330 -0.40 15.41 -27.29
C GLU A 330 0.44 14.21 -26.86
N GLU A 331 0.72 14.09 -25.56
CA GLU A 331 1.69 13.12 -25.02
C GLU A 331 1.02 11.88 -24.43
N LEU A 332 -0.24 12.00 -23.98
CA LEU A 332 -1.02 10.98 -23.27
C LEU A 332 -2.47 10.88 -23.79
N PRO A 333 -2.70 10.59 -25.08
CA PRO A 333 -4.04 10.60 -25.68
C PRO A 333 -5.04 9.61 -25.06
N GLY A 334 -4.58 8.58 -24.33
CA GLY A 334 -5.43 7.61 -23.64
C GLY A 334 -5.52 7.81 -22.12
N PHE A 335 -4.95 8.89 -21.58
CA PHE A 335 -5.05 9.23 -20.15
C PHE A 335 -6.25 10.16 -19.91
N ALA A 336 -7.21 9.71 -19.10
CA ALA A 336 -8.44 10.47 -18.84
C ALA A 336 -8.20 11.70 -17.93
N GLY A 337 -7.24 11.63 -17.01
CA GLY A 337 -6.91 12.76 -16.12
C GLY A 337 -7.96 13.04 -15.03
N ASP A 338 -8.77 12.05 -14.68
CA ASP A 338 -9.82 12.16 -13.67
C ASP A 338 -9.24 12.46 -12.27
N GLY A 339 -9.93 13.30 -11.50
CA GLY A 339 -9.55 13.68 -10.14
C GLY A 339 -9.61 15.19 -9.86
N VAL A 340 -9.28 15.55 -8.62
CA VAL A 340 -9.25 16.96 -8.18
C VAL A 340 -7.83 17.48 -8.22
N PRO A 341 -7.51 18.49 -9.05
CA PRO A 341 -6.15 18.98 -9.16
C PRO A 341 -5.70 19.70 -7.88
N LEU A 342 -4.48 19.42 -7.44
CA LEU A 342 -3.85 20.02 -6.27
C LEU A 342 -2.40 20.39 -6.59
N LEU A 343 -1.98 21.59 -6.20
CA LEU A 343 -0.63 22.10 -6.48
C LEU A 343 0.12 22.36 -5.16
N PHE A 344 1.25 21.67 -4.99
CA PHE A 344 2.21 21.90 -3.91
C PHE A 344 3.54 22.37 -4.48
N GLY A 345 3.84 23.67 -4.35
CA GLY A 345 5.01 24.26 -4.99
C GLY A 345 4.95 24.09 -6.51
N GLU A 346 5.89 23.34 -7.07
CA GLU A 346 5.92 22.99 -8.51
C GLU A 346 5.31 21.62 -8.83
N SER A 347 4.87 20.86 -7.83
CA SER A 347 4.33 19.51 -8.03
C SER A 347 2.81 19.53 -8.13
N LEU A 348 2.30 19.07 -9.28
CA LEU A 348 0.88 18.94 -9.59
C LEU A 348 0.41 17.51 -9.33
N TYR A 349 -0.66 17.37 -8.56
CA TYR A 349 -1.28 16.11 -8.18
C TYR A 349 -2.74 16.04 -8.62
N LEU A 350 -3.25 14.82 -8.75
CA LEU A 350 -4.68 14.51 -8.84
C LEU A 350 -5.09 13.77 -7.55
N LEU A 351 -5.93 14.42 -6.74
CA LEU A 351 -6.63 13.76 -5.65
C LEU A 351 -7.76 12.87 -6.20
N PRO A 352 -8.15 11.80 -5.50
CA PRO A 352 -9.31 10.98 -5.88
C PRO A 352 -10.62 11.80 -5.93
N GLU A 353 -11.54 11.44 -6.82
CA GLU A 353 -12.82 12.15 -7.02
C GLU A 353 -13.69 12.24 -5.76
N THR A 354 -13.47 11.37 -4.76
CA THR A 354 -14.06 11.45 -3.42
C THR A 354 -13.92 12.85 -2.80
N PHE A 355 -12.88 13.62 -3.14
CA PHE A 355 -12.67 15.01 -2.71
C PHE A 355 -13.55 16.06 -3.40
N ASN A 356 -14.32 15.69 -4.41
CA ASN A 356 -15.41 16.49 -4.96
C ASN A 356 -16.78 16.04 -4.44
N GLU A 357 -16.94 14.75 -4.14
CA GLU A 357 -18.25 14.16 -3.85
C GLU A 357 -18.62 14.14 -2.36
N ARG A 358 -17.63 13.85 -1.51
CA ARG A 358 -17.83 13.49 -0.08
C ARG A 358 -16.88 14.25 0.86
N LEU A 359 -15.67 14.55 0.42
CA LEU A 359 -14.68 15.32 1.17
C LEU A 359 -14.40 16.65 0.48
N HIS A 360 -13.68 17.54 1.14
CA HIS A 360 -13.19 18.80 0.57
C HIS A 360 -11.67 18.88 0.80
N SER A 361 -10.92 19.47 -0.13
CA SER A 361 -9.45 19.49 -0.05
C SER A 361 -8.89 20.21 1.18
N GLY A 362 -9.61 21.18 1.74
CA GLY A 362 -9.21 21.90 2.97
C GLY A 362 -9.08 21.02 4.21
N ILE A 363 -9.63 19.79 4.20
CA ILE A 363 -9.41 18.80 5.27
C ILE A 363 -7.92 18.40 5.41
N LEU A 364 -7.13 18.63 4.35
CA LEU A 364 -5.69 18.35 4.32
C LEU A 364 -4.86 19.53 4.86
N ASP A 365 -5.45 20.68 5.13
CA ASP A 365 -4.72 21.86 5.58
C ASP A 365 -4.03 21.60 6.93
N GLY A 366 -2.73 21.89 6.97
CA GLY A 366 -1.87 21.65 8.12
C GLY A 366 -1.49 20.18 8.35
N LEU A 367 -2.02 19.23 7.57
CA LEU A 367 -1.65 17.82 7.65
C LEU A 367 -0.35 17.58 6.87
N LYS A 368 0.55 16.76 7.41
CA LYS A 368 1.72 16.30 6.63
C LYS A 368 1.27 15.22 5.64
N VAL A 369 1.36 15.53 4.36
CA VAL A 369 0.93 14.65 3.27
C VAL A 369 2.12 14.35 2.34
N PRO A 370 2.98 13.36 2.65
CA PRO A 370 4.09 12.97 1.78
C PRO A 370 3.70 12.66 0.33
N ARG A 371 2.45 12.22 0.09
CA ARG A 371 1.90 11.98 -1.25
C ARG A 371 0.40 12.25 -1.27
N ALA A 372 -0.05 13.17 -2.12
CA ALA A 372 -1.45 13.57 -2.20
C ALA A 372 -2.13 13.02 -3.47
N GLY A 373 -2.45 11.73 -3.50
CA GLY A 373 -3.00 11.09 -4.71
C GLY A 373 -1.93 10.81 -5.77
N LEU A 374 -2.30 10.92 -7.05
CA LEU A 374 -1.41 10.70 -8.17
C LEU A 374 -0.60 11.96 -8.48
N HIS A 375 0.71 11.92 -8.28
CA HIS A 375 1.61 12.96 -8.76
C HIS A 375 1.72 12.88 -10.28
N ILE A 376 1.29 13.93 -10.99
CA ILE A 376 1.18 13.89 -12.46
C ILE A 376 2.29 14.66 -13.16
N ALA A 377 2.75 15.78 -12.60
CA ALA A 377 3.77 16.60 -13.25
C ALA A 377 4.53 17.49 -12.27
N HIS A 378 5.75 17.83 -12.67
CA HIS A 378 6.46 19.00 -12.19
C HIS A 378 6.33 20.16 -13.19
N LEU A 379 5.92 21.32 -12.70
CA LEU A 379 5.82 22.56 -13.45
C LEU A 379 7.14 23.31 -13.34
N LYS A 380 7.98 23.22 -14.38
CA LYS A 380 9.14 24.10 -14.51
C LYS A 380 8.77 25.32 -15.34
N LYS A 381 9.60 26.37 -15.30
CA LYS A 381 9.41 27.60 -16.10
C LYS A 381 9.01 27.26 -17.55
N ASN A 382 7.73 27.43 -17.87
CA ASN A 382 7.09 27.15 -19.16
C ASN A 382 7.27 25.71 -19.69
N ARG A 383 7.44 24.70 -18.83
CA ARG A 383 7.59 23.30 -19.25
C ARG A 383 6.98 22.32 -18.27
N ILE A 384 6.22 21.36 -18.81
CA ILE A 384 5.79 20.15 -18.10
C ILE A 384 6.92 19.11 -18.12
N GLU A 385 7.29 18.62 -16.94
CA GLU A 385 8.00 17.35 -16.80
C GLU A 385 7.04 16.33 -16.15
N PRO A 386 6.68 15.23 -16.83
CA PRO A 386 5.78 14.25 -16.25
C PRO A 386 6.45 13.56 -15.06
N ALA A 387 5.68 13.36 -13.99
CA ALA A 387 6.17 12.72 -12.79
C ALA A 387 6.39 11.21 -13.01
N HIS A 388 7.32 10.61 -12.25
CA HIS A 388 7.55 9.17 -12.30
C HIS A 388 6.30 8.38 -11.90
N ALA A 389 5.56 8.83 -10.88
CA ALA A 389 4.28 8.24 -10.49
C ALA A 389 3.29 8.12 -11.65
N LEU A 390 3.23 9.11 -12.55
CA LEU A 390 2.37 9.05 -13.73
C LEU A 390 2.79 7.91 -14.66
N ALA A 391 4.08 7.73 -14.94
CA ALA A 391 4.54 6.57 -15.72
C ALA A 391 4.12 5.25 -15.07
N MET A 392 4.25 5.14 -13.75
CA MET A 392 3.94 3.90 -13.04
C MET A 392 2.44 3.56 -13.05
N ALA A 393 1.57 4.56 -13.14
CA ALA A 393 0.11 4.41 -13.22
C ALA A 393 -0.43 4.20 -14.65
N LEU A 394 0.34 4.55 -15.68
CA LEU A 394 -0.06 4.43 -17.08
C LEU A 394 0.14 3.03 -17.63
N ARG A 395 -0.72 2.65 -18.58
CA ARG A 395 -0.49 1.57 -19.52
C ARG A 395 0.13 2.10 -20.83
N PRO A 396 0.88 1.28 -21.58
CA PRO A 396 1.50 1.69 -22.83
C PRO A 396 0.56 2.31 -23.87
N ASP A 397 -0.67 1.82 -23.98
CA ASP A 397 -1.70 2.32 -24.91
C ASP A 397 -2.19 3.73 -24.58
N GLN A 398 -1.88 4.23 -23.38
CA GLN A 398 -2.30 5.57 -22.94
C GLN A 398 -1.29 6.66 -23.29
N ALA A 399 -0.06 6.29 -23.66
CA ALA A 399 0.99 7.22 -24.05
C ALA A 399 1.13 7.29 -25.57
N ALA A 400 1.42 8.48 -26.11
CA ALA A 400 1.63 8.68 -27.54
C ALA A 400 2.86 7.92 -28.07
N ARG A 401 3.83 7.63 -27.17
CA ARG A 401 5.10 6.98 -27.46
C ARG A 401 5.41 6.00 -26.36
N ASN A 402 5.77 4.78 -26.74
CA ASN A 402 6.25 3.73 -25.85
C ASN A 402 7.52 3.08 -26.39
N TYR A 403 8.50 2.85 -25.52
CA TYR A 403 9.70 2.06 -25.80
C TYR A 403 9.65 0.80 -24.92
N ASN A 404 9.24 -0.32 -25.52
CA ASN A 404 9.10 -1.60 -24.83
C ASN A 404 10.37 -2.45 -24.97
N MET A 405 10.83 -3.01 -23.86
CA MET A 405 11.97 -3.91 -23.79
C MET A 405 11.55 -5.27 -23.20
N PRO A 406 12.19 -6.38 -23.58
CA PRO A 406 12.01 -7.66 -22.88
C PRO A 406 12.69 -7.65 -21.50
N ALA A 407 12.10 -8.30 -20.49
CA ALA A 407 12.66 -8.36 -19.13
C ALA A 407 14.05 -9.01 -19.05
N GLY A 408 14.35 -9.94 -19.96
CA GLY A 408 15.67 -10.59 -20.06
C GLY A 408 16.69 -9.80 -20.90
N GLY A 409 16.32 -8.64 -21.46
CA GLY A 409 17.18 -7.88 -22.36
C GLY A 409 18.29 -7.08 -21.66
N PRO A 410 19.44 -6.85 -22.31
CA PRO A 410 20.50 -5.99 -21.75
C PRO A 410 20.06 -4.52 -21.63
N GLU A 411 19.14 -4.06 -22.49
CA GLU A 411 18.66 -2.67 -22.50
C GLU A 411 17.87 -2.31 -21.24
N ILE A 412 17.00 -3.20 -20.73
CA ILE A 412 16.26 -2.92 -19.50
C ILE A 412 17.21 -2.84 -18.30
N GLN A 413 18.28 -3.63 -18.28
CA GLN A 413 19.30 -3.56 -17.23
C GLN A 413 20.07 -2.24 -17.28
N ALA A 414 20.46 -1.78 -18.48
CA ALA A 414 21.07 -0.47 -18.68
C ALA A 414 20.13 0.67 -18.25
N TRP A 415 18.85 0.58 -18.63
CA TRP A 415 17.82 1.52 -18.20
C TRP A 415 17.68 1.59 -16.68
N LEU A 416 17.61 0.45 -16.00
CA LEU A 416 17.51 0.38 -14.54
C LEU A 416 18.77 0.90 -13.83
N ARG A 417 19.94 0.88 -14.48
CA ARG A 417 21.16 1.54 -13.99
C ARG A 417 21.15 3.07 -14.18
N GLY A 418 20.19 3.60 -14.94
CA GLY A 418 20.08 5.03 -15.24
C GLY A 418 20.82 5.45 -16.51
N GLU A 419 21.24 4.49 -17.34
CA GLU A 419 21.93 4.76 -18.61
C GLU A 419 20.95 5.27 -19.68
N SER A 420 21.46 6.06 -20.63
CA SER A 420 20.70 6.44 -21.82
C SER A 420 20.79 5.33 -22.87
N LEU A 421 19.73 5.14 -23.64
CA LEU A 421 19.65 4.08 -24.65
C LEU A 421 19.71 4.65 -26.07
N PRO A 422 20.37 3.98 -27.02
CA PRO A 422 20.25 4.32 -28.43
C PRO A 422 18.84 3.99 -28.92
N VAL A 423 18.21 4.89 -29.66
CA VAL A 423 16.86 4.71 -30.24
C VAL A 423 16.81 5.25 -31.68
N PRO A 424 15.82 4.86 -32.50
CA PRO A 424 15.66 5.43 -33.84
C PRO A 424 15.57 6.97 -33.79
N ALA A 425 16.22 7.65 -34.75
CA ALA A 425 16.19 9.11 -34.82
C ALA A 425 14.79 9.70 -35.04
N SER A 426 13.83 8.88 -35.49
CA SER A 426 12.41 9.23 -35.62
C SER A 426 11.68 9.34 -34.28
N LEU A 427 12.18 8.71 -33.21
CA LEU A 427 11.59 8.79 -31.88
C LEU A 427 12.02 10.11 -31.22
N HIS A 428 11.05 10.97 -30.90
CA HIS A 428 11.30 12.28 -30.32
C HIS A 428 10.22 12.64 -29.29
N GLY A 429 10.63 13.26 -28.17
CA GLY A 429 9.72 13.73 -27.11
C GLY A 429 9.73 12.83 -25.87
N TRP A 430 8.75 13.02 -24.98
CA TRP A 430 8.58 12.12 -23.85
C TRP A 430 8.11 10.76 -24.35
N THR A 431 8.70 9.70 -23.81
CA THR A 431 8.44 8.32 -24.21
C THR A 431 8.29 7.48 -22.96
N LEU A 432 7.15 6.79 -22.84
CA LEU A 432 6.95 5.83 -21.76
C LEU A 432 7.89 4.66 -21.99
N VAL A 433 8.56 4.19 -20.94
CA VAL A 433 9.44 3.03 -21.02
C VAL A 433 8.75 1.87 -20.32
N SER A 434 8.66 0.73 -21.00
CA SER A 434 8.02 -0.47 -20.49
C SER A 434 8.90 -1.71 -20.59
N VAL A 435 8.68 -2.67 -19.69
CA VAL A 435 9.25 -4.01 -19.73
C VAL A 435 8.13 -5.02 -19.90
N ASP A 436 8.13 -5.76 -21.01
CA ASP A 436 7.06 -6.70 -21.38
C ASP A 436 5.65 -6.09 -21.25
N GLY A 437 5.51 -4.83 -21.66
CA GLY A 437 4.26 -4.06 -21.61
C GLY A 437 3.92 -3.46 -20.24
N LEU A 438 4.78 -3.60 -19.23
CA LEU A 438 4.62 -2.98 -17.91
C LEU A 438 5.48 -1.73 -17.77
N SER A 439 4.88 -0.59 -17.47
CA SER A 439 5.57 0.70 -17.34
C SER A 439 6.61 0.69 -16.21
N VAL A 440 7.80 1.22 -16.49
CA VAL A 440 8.93 1.33 -15.55
C VAL A 440 9.49 2.76 -15.43
N GLY A 441 8.96 3.72 -16.17
CA GLY A 441 9.34 5.12 -16.03
C GLY A 441 9.27 5.91 -17.34
N TRP A 442 9.85 7.12 -17.29
CA TRP A 442 9.92 8.03 -18.43
C TRP A 442 11.32 8.08 -19.02
N GLY A 443 11.41 8.18 -20.34
CA GLY A 443 12.56 8.67 -21.06
C GLY A 443 12.22 9.87 -21.92
N LYS A 444 13.26 10.62 -22.31
CA LYS A 444 13.12 11.72 -23.25
C LYS A 444 13.99 11.47 -24.48
N ALA A 445 13.35 11.18 -25.60
CA ALA A 445 14.02 10.86 -26.85
C ALA A 445 14.40 12.14 -27.62
N SER A 446 15.65 12.21 -28.08
CA SER A 446 16.16 13.27 -28.94
C SER A 446 17.41 12.80 -29.66
N SER A 447 17.54 13.11 -30.95
CA SER A 447 18.78 12.89 -31.72
C SER A 447 19.30 11.44 -31.66
N GLY A 448 18.40 10.45 -31.70
CA GLY A 448 18.74 9.03 -31.64
C GLY A 448 19.14 8.51 -30.26
N GLN A 449 18.87 9.26 -29.19
CA GLN A 449 19.16 8.88 -27.81
C GLN A 449 17.91 9.04 -26.94
N LEU A 450 17.62 8.04 -26.11
CA LEU A 450 16.59 8.07 -25.09
C LEU A 450 17.23 8.38 -23.75
N LYS A 451 17.14 9.64 -23.34
CA LYS A 451 17.67 10.10 -22.05
C LYS A 451 16.85 9.52 -20.91
N ASN A 452 17.54 8.98 -19.92
CA ASN A 452 16.93 8.33 -18.77
C ASN A 452 16.40 9.33 -17.73
N HIS A 453 15.10 9.24 -17.42
CA HIS A 453 14.45 10.03 -16.38
C HIS A 453 13.95 9.16 -15.20
N LEU A 454 14.45 7.92 -15.06
CA LEU A 454 14.25 7.11 -13.86
C LEU A 454 14.85 7.84 -12.63
N PRO A 455 14.08 8.03 -11.55
CA PRO A 455 14.56 8.69 -10.33
C PRO A 455 15.87 8.08 -9.82
N LYS A 456 16.83 8.93 -9.45
CA LYS A 456 18.19 8.47 -9.06
C LYS A 456 18.17 7.45 -7.91
N GLY A 457 17.29 7.63 -6.94
CA GLY A 457 17.15 6.72 -5.79
C GLY A 457 16.60 5.34 -6.14
N LEU A 458 15.97 5.18 -7.32
CA LEU A 458 15.41 3.91 -7.79
C LEU A 458 16.36 3.16 -8.75
N ARG A 459 17.53 3.73 -9.06
CA ARG A 459 18.49 3.11 -9.98
C ARG A 459 19.22 1.96 -9.30
N ILE A 460 19.37 0.85 -10.01
CA ILE A 460 20.06 -0.34 -9.53
C ILE A 460 21.55 -0.18 -9.83
N LEU A 461 22.30 0.53 -8.98
CA LEU A 461 23.69 0.96 -9.28
C LEU A 461 24.75 -0.15 -9.36
N LYS A 462 24.39 -1.43 -9.13
CA LYS A 462 25.33 -2.56 -9.25
C LYS A 462 24.84 -3.56 -10.30
N ALA A 463 25.69 -3.84 -11.29
CA ALA A 463 25.68 -5.16 -11.90
C ALA A 463 26.16 -6.12 -10.81
N HIS A 464 25.25 -6.83 -10.17
CA HIS A 464 25.65 -7.87 -9.26
C HIS A 464 26.06 -9.06 -10.10
N ASN A 465 27.38 -9.23 -10.25
CA ASN A 465 27.97 -10.45 -10.79
C ASN A 465 27.29 -11.66 -10.16
N ASP A 466 26.92 -12.62 -11.00
CA ASP A 466 26.57 -13.97 -10.63
C ASP A 466 27.80 -14.62 -9.95
N GLU A 467 27.93 -14.45 -8.64
CA GLU A 467 28.80 -15.30 -7.82
C GLU A 467 27.91 -16.07 -6.84
N VAL A 468 27.59 -17.29 -7.31
CA VAL A 468 27.35 -18.59 -6.64
C VAL A 468 26.58 -18.60 -5.32
#